data_AF-A0A366LY63-F1
#
_entry.id   AF-A0A366LY63-F1
#
_cell.length_a   1.000
_cell.length_b   1.000
_cell.length_c   1.000
_cell.angle_alpha   90.00
_cell.angle_beta   90.00
_cell.angle_gamma   90.00
#
_symmetry.space_group_name_H-M   'P 1'
#
loop_
_entity.id
_entity.type
_entity.pdbx_description
1 polymer ?
#
loop_
_entity_poly.entity_id
_entity_poly.type
_entity_poly.pdbx_seq_one_letter_code
_entity_poly.pdbx_strand_id
1 'polypeptide(L)'
;MLLRLRISLPDRPGALGQVTRALGTIGADIHQVTVLGREGGRAVDDFTVAWPVSADGPEAERNEPVCAHVRDRLSGLPGVSVEGVWITRAVPGAAPGYDLLRYVVAEPVRAYATLVDALPDLVGADWAVTVATGPGGRPARWSRLVHRSVRAPAEFSPAGEVPPRAVVSSDGDVRLLCVPVQDAGLCLVVGRRQGAEFHPAELDCVMRLVEVVAMLAPAGEATTVG
;
A
#
# COMPACT_ATOMS: atom_id res chain seq x y z
N MET A 1 7.19 -17.57 -7.54
CA MET A 1 6.27 -16.40 -7.38
C MET A 1 6.46 -15.81 -5.99
N LEU A 2 6.24 -14.50 -5.79
CA LEU A 2 6.22 -13.88 -4.47
C LEU A 2 4.78 -13.65 -3.98
N LEU A 3 4.53 -14.01 -2.73
CA LEU A 3 3.27 -13.80 -2.03
C LEU A 3 3.49 -12.87 -0.85
N ARG A 4 2.56 -11.95 -0.61
CA ARG A 4 2.45 -11.21 0.65
C ARG A 4 1.28 -11.77 1.44
N LEU A 5 1.54 -12.07 2.70
CA LEU A 5 0.55 -12.54 3.65
C LEU A 5 0.44 -11.51 4.76
N ARG A 6 -0.79 -11.16 5.15
CA ARG A 6 -1.06 -10.43 6.38
C ARG A 6 -1.70 -11.36 7.38
N ILE A 7 -1.09 -11.46 8.55
CA ILE A 7 -1.60 -12.30 9.61
C ILE A 7 -1.68 -11.54 10.92
N SER A 8 -2.72 -11.84 11.68
CA SER A 8 -2.85 -11.42 13.07
C SER A 8 -2.62 -12.63 13.98
N LEU A 9 -1.77 -12.50 14.99
CA LEU A 9 -1.37 -13.58 15.89
C LEU A 9 -1.29 -13.07 17.34
N PRO A 10 -1.29 -13.96 18.35
CA PRO A 10 -1.12 -13.54 19.74
C PRO A 10 0.27 -12.91 19.94
N ASP A 11 0.34 -11.75 20.60
CA ASP A 11 1.59 -11.05 20.87
C ASP A 11 2.32 -11.68 22.08
N ARG A 12 2.90 -12.86 21.85
CA ARG A 12 3.64 -13.62 22.86
C ARG A 12 4.78 -14.43 22.24
N PRO A 13 5.82 -14.76 23.03
CA PRO A 13 6.92 -15.59 22.55
C PRO A 13 6.44 -16.89 21.91
N GLY A 14 7.06 -17.26 20.78
CA GLY A 14 6.78 -18.50 20.04
C GLY A 14 5.62 -18.42 19.05
N ALA A 15 4.75 -17.42 19.11
CA ALA A 15 3.62 -17.29 18.18
C ALA A 15 4.09 -17.11 16.71
N LEU A 16 5.06 -16.24 16.47
CA LEU A 16 5.68 -16.07 15.15
C LEU A 16 6.44 -17.33 14.68
N GLY A 17 7.09 -18.03 15.62
CA GLY A 17 7.78 -19.28 15.37
C GLY A 17 6.85 -20.39 14.84
N GLN A 18 5.62 -20.43 15.31
CA GLN A 18 4.61 -21.37 14.83
C GLN A 18 4.24 -21.12 13.37
N VAL A 19 4.04 -19.86 13.00
CA VAL A 19 3.72 -19.44 11.61
C VAL A 19 4.88 -19.77 10.68
N THR A 20 6.09 -19.34 11.04
CA THR A 20 7.30 -19.57 10.22
C THR A 20 7.56 -21.06 10.00
N ARG A 21 7.37 -21.89 11.04
CA ARG A 21 7.42 -23.34 10.91
C ARG A 21 6.38 -23.87 9.93
N ALA A 22 5.13 -23.44 10.03
CA ALA A 22 4.06 -23.88 9.14
C ALA A 22 4.35 -23.52 7.67
N LEU A 23 4.80 -22.30 7.42
CA LEU A 23 5.27 -21.85 6.09
C LEU A 23 6.42 -22.74 5.57
N GLY A 24 7.41 -23.06 6.41
CA GLY A 24 8.50 -23.95 6.03
C GLY A 24 8.01 -25.37 5.69
N THR A 25 7.02 -25.92 6.41
CA THR A 25 6.49 -27.27 6.12
C THR A 25 5.78 -27.38 4.77
N ILE A 26 5.27 -26.27 4.25
CA ILE A 26 4.60 -26.22 2.95
C ILE A 26 5.53 -25.73 1.83
N GLY A 27 6.83 -25.57 2.13
CA GLY A 27 7.85 -25.19 1.15
C GLY A 27 7.89 -23.70 0.80
N ALA A 28 7.27 -22.84 1.60
CA ALA A 28 7.42 -21.39 1.44
C ALA A 28 8.78 -20.92 1.99
N ASP A 29 9.50 -20.13 1.20
CA ASP A 29 10.75 -19.49 1.62
C ASP A 29 10.47 -18.04 2.04
N ILE A 30 10.88 -17.65 3.25
CA ILE A 30 10.54 -16.35 3.82
C ILE A 30 11.62 -15.34 3.44
N HIS A 31 11.25 -14.37 2.61
CA HIS A 31 12.17 -13.33 2.17
C HIS A 31 12.13 -12.07 3.05
N GLN A 32 10.96 -11.75 3.63
CA GLN A 32 10.82 -10.57 4.48
C GLN A 32 9.71 -10.78 5.52
N VAL A 33 9.89 -10.19 6.70
CA VAL A 33 8.87 -10.05 7.73
C VAL A 33 8.83 -8.60 8.20
N THR A 34 7.65 -7.99 8.20
CA THR A 34 7.42 -6.63 8.66
C THR A 34 6.33 -6.63 9.72
N VAL A 35 6.63 -6.09 10.90
CA VAL A 35 5.62 -5.89 11.95
C VAL A 35 4.84 -4.61 11.64
N LEU A 36 3.52 -4.72 11.48
CA LEU A 36 2.65 -3.57 11.19
C LEU A 36 2.09 -2.92 12.46
N GLY A 37 1.87 -3.70 13.52
CA GLY A 37 1.30 -3.17 14.74
C GLY A 37 1.15 -4.20 15.83
N ARG A 38 0.98 -3.69 17.06
CA ARG A 38 0.66 -4.48 18.25
C ARG A 38 -0.45 -3.77 19.00
N GLU A 39 -1.61 -4.40 19.10
CA GLU A 39 -2.76 -3.83 19.81
C GLU A 39 -3.63 -4.95 20.39
N GLY A 40 -4.18 -4.72 21.58
CA GLY A 40 -5.12 -5.67 22.21
C GLY A 40 -4.54 -7.07 22.45
N GLY A 41 -3.23 -7.19 22.69
CA GLY A 41 -2.54 -8.48 22.87
C GLY A 41 -2.36 -9.28 21.58
N ARG A 42 -2.52 -8.64 20.42
CA ARG A 42 -2.28 -9.23 19.10
C ARG A 42 -1.21 -8.44 18.34
N ALA A 43 -0.39 -9.16 17.60
CA ALA A 43 0.54 -8.60 16.63
C ALA A 43 -0.04 -8.82 15.22
N VAL A 44 0.11 -7.82 14.35
CA VAL A 44 -0.20 -7.92 12.92
C VAL A 44 1.10 -7.85 12.16
N ASP A 45 1.43 -8.91 11.43
CA ASP A 45 2.68 -9.07 10.71
C ASP A 45 2.41 -9.36 9.23
N ASP A 46 3.21 -8.72 8.39
CA ASP A 46 3.28 -8.99 6.95
C ASP A 46 4.48 -9.87 6.63
N PHE A 47 4.24 -10.94 5.90
CA PHE A 47 5.26 -11.83 5.38
C PHE A 47 5.35 -11.67 3.87
N THR A 48 6.56 -11.59 3.33
CA THR A 48 6.80 -11.81 1.91
C THR A 48 7.52 -13.14 1.75
N VAL A 49 6.91 -14.07 1.01
CA VAL A 49 7.45 -15.41 0.81
C VAL A 49 7.58 -15.73 -0.68
N ALA A 50 8.66 -16.42 -1.04
CA ALA A 50 8.75 -17.08 -2.32
C ALA A 50 8.06 -18.45 -2.26
N TRP A 51 7.24 -18.69 -3.27
CA TRP A 51 6.56 -19.96 -3.46
C TRP A 51 7.13 -20.68 -4.69
N PRO A 52 7.52 -21.97 -4.56
CA PRO A 52 7.96 -22.77 -5.68
C PRO A 52 6.78 -23.00 -6.61
N VAL A 53 6.89 -22.50 -7.85
CA VAL A 53 5.89 -22.74 -8.89
C VAL A 53 6.38 -23.92 -9.71
N SER A 54 5.61 -25.00 -9.81
CA SER A 54 5.85 -26.04 -10.82
C SER A 54 5.66 -25.42 -12.21
N ALA A 55 6.65 -25.60 -13.10
CA ALA A 55 6.77 -24.87 -14.37
C ALA A 55 5.60 -25.11 -15.36
N ASP A 56 4.73 -26.08 -15.11
CA ASP A 56 3.68 -26.48 -16.04
C ASP A 56 2.37 -25.72 -15.77
N GLY A 57 1.84 -25.02 -16.80
CA GLY A 57 0.51 -24.36 -16.81
C GLY A 57 0.50 -22.83 -17.03
N PRO A 58 -0.68 -22.19 -17.18
CA PRO A 58 -0.83 -20.73 -17.23
C PRO A 58 -0.70 -20.08 -15.83
N GLU A 59 -0.11 -18.89 -15.73
CA GLU A 59 0.13 -18.21 -14.43
C GLU A 59 -1.15 -17.93 -13.63
N ALA A 60 -2.22 -17.46 -14.28
CA ALA A 60 -3.46 -17.07 -13.59
C ALA A 60 -4.17 -18.26 -12.92
N GLU A 61 -4.12 -19.45 -13.53
CA GLU A 61 -4.76 -20.66 -13.03
C GLU A 61 -3.98 -21.31 -11.86
N ARG A 62 -2.70 -20.96 -11.67
CA ARG A 62 -1.88 -21.42 -10.55
C ARG A 62 -2.01 -20.56 -9.28
N ASN A 63 -2.36 -19.29 -9.43
CA ASN A 63 -2.23 -18.34 -8.33
C ASN A 63 -3.30 -18.51 -7.25
N GLU A 64 -4.56 -18.65 -7.65
CA GLU A 64 -5.68 -18.79 -6.71
C GLU A 64 -5.58 -20.07 -5.86
N PRO A 65 -5.28 -21.26 -6.43
CA PRO A 65 -5.08 -22.47 -5.64
C PRO A 65 -3.95 -22.34 -4.61
N VAL A 66 -2.86 -21.65 -4.94
CA VAL A 66 -1.73 -21.44 -4.03
C VAL A 66 -2.12 -20.51 -2.88
N CYS A 67 -2.73 -19.35 -3.17
CA CYS A 67 -3.19 -18.42 -2.14
C CYS A 67 -4.20 -19.08 -1.20
N ALA A 68 -5.14 -19.88 -1.75
CA ALA A 68 -6.10 -20.64 -0.97
C ALA A 68 -5.42 -21.71 -0.09
N HIS A 69 -4.47 -22.47 -0.64
CA HIS A 69 -3.72 -23.48 0.10
C HIS A 69 -2.95 -22.87 1.27
N VAL A 70 -2.21 -21.78 1.04
CA VAL A 70 -1.46 -21.07 2.09
C VAL A 70 -2.40 -20.55 3.17
N ARG A 71 -3.53 -19.95 2.78
CA ARG A 71 -4.55 -19.47 3.72
C ARG A 71 -5.10 -20.60 4.59
N ASP A 72 -5.48 -21.73 3.98
CA ASP A 72 -6.03 -22.90 4.68
C ASP A 72 -5.02 -23.43 5.73
N ARG A 73 -3.77 -23.62 5.32
CA ARG A 73 -2.70 -24.14 6.19
C ARG A 73 -2.42 -23.25 7.39
N LEU A 74 -2.45 -21.92 7.22
CA LEU A 74 -2.23 -20.97 8.31
C LEU A 74 -3.46 -20.77 9.19
N SER A 75 -4.67 -20.87 8.62
CA SER A 75 -5.93 -20.75 9.37
C SER A 75 -6.11 -21.89 10.37
N GLY A 76 -5.46 -23.03 10.17
CA GLY A 76 -5.44 -24.14 11.13
C GLY A 76 -4.56 -23.92 12.37
N LEU A 77 -3.80 -22.83 12.44
CA LEU A 77 -2.90 -22.56 13.56
C LEU A 77 -3.65 -21.88 14.73
N PRO A 78 -3.54 -22.41 15.97
CA PRO A 78 -4.19 -21.83 17.14
C PRO A 78 -3.89 -20.33 17.35
N GLY A 79 -4.94 -19.50 17.29
CA GLY A 79 -4.87 -18.07 17.58
C GLY A 79 -4.37 -17.19 16.42
N VAL A 80 -4.00 -17.80 15.28
CA VAL A 80 -3.62 -17.09 14.05
C VAL A 80 -4.87 -16.80 13.23
N SER A 81 -4.98 -15.58 12.73
CA SER A 81 -6.00 -15.15 11.76
C SER A 81 -5.29 -14.67 10.50
N VAL A 82 -5.69 -15.18 9.34
CA VAL A 82 -5.14 -14.78 8.04
C VAL A 82 -6.02 -13.67 7.47
N GLU A 83 -5.54 -12.44 7.52
CA GLU A 83 -6.26 -11.27 7.00
C GLU A 83 -6.21 -11.22 5.46
N GLY A 84 -5.13 -11.72 4.87
CA GLY A 84 -5.04 -11.83 3.41
C GLY A 84 -3.81 -12.59 2.95
N VAL A 85 -3.93 -13.21 1.77
CA VAL A 85 -2.83 -13.78 1.00
C VAL A 85 -3.01 -13.33 -0.43
N TRP A 86 -2.01 -12.65 -0.99
CA TRP A 86 -2.07 -12.11 -2.36
C TRP A 86 -0.68 -12.10 -2.99
N ILE A 87 -0.64 -11.96 -4.31
CA ILE A 87 0.61 -11.85 -5.05
C ILE A 87 1.19 -10.47 -4.82
N THR A 88 2.50 -10.40 -4.59
CA THR A 88 3.20 -9.13 -4.46
C THR A 88 4.29 -8.98 -5.50
N ARG A 89 4.56 -7.71 -5.84
CA ARG A 89 5.72 -7.29 -6.65
C ARG A 89 6.80 -6.62 -5.81
N ALA A 90 6.59 -6.56 -4.50
CA ALA A 90 7.60 -6.07 -3.57
C ALA A 90 8.90 -6.84 -3.80
N VAL A 91 10.01 -6.12 -3.82
CA VAL A 91 11.35 -6.70 -3.92
C VAL A 91 11.94 -6.68 -2.51
N PRO A 92 12.00 -7.83 -1.81
CA PRO A 92 12.53 -7.90 -0.45
C PRO A 92 13.93 -7.31 -0.35
N GLY A 93 14.17 -6.49 0.68
CA GLY A 93 15.44 -5.80 0.88
C GLY A 93 15.68 -4.59 -0.03
N ALA A 94 14.80 -4.30 -0.99
CA ALA A 94 14.83 -3.02 -1.69
C ALA A 94 14.42 -1.89 -0.73
N ALA A 95 15.00 -0.72 -0.92
CA ALA A 95 14.69 0.47 -0.14
C ALA A 95 14.20 1.60 -1.05
N PRO A 96 13.03 1.44 -1.71
CA PRO A 96 12.50 2.39 -2.69
C PRO A 96 12.26 3.79 -2.10
N GLY A 97 12.18 3.91 -0.77
CA GLY A 97 12.06 5.20 -0.08
C GLY A 97 13.29 6.09 -0.28
N TYR A 98 14.51 5.54 -0.25
CA TYR A 98 15.72 6.34 -0.52
C TYR A 98 15.78 6.81 -1.97
N ASP A 99 15.30 5.97 -2.89
CA ASP A 99 15.19 6.32 -4.29
C ASP A 99 14.15 7.40 -4.53
N LEU A 100 13.00 7.33 -3.87
CA LEU A 100 12.04 8.42 -3.89
C LEU A 100 12.68 9.74 -3.45
N LEU A 101 13.37 9.75 -2.30
CA LEU A 101 13.99 10.96 -1.77
C LEU A 101 15.09 11.49 -2.71
N ARG A 102 15.93 10.62 -3.28
CA ARG A 102 16.98 11.07 -4.22
C ARG A 102 16.38 11.75 -5.44
N TYR A 103 15.28 11.22 -5.99
CA TYR A 103 14.62 11.81 -7.15
C TYR A 103 13.89 13.11 -6.82
N VAL A 104 13.22 13.18 -5.66
CA VAL A 104 12.53 14.40 -5.21
C VAL A 104 13.52 15.54 -4.97
N VAL A 105 14.67 15.26 -4.35
CA VAL A 105 15.73 16.27 -4.14
C VAL A 105 16.34 16.72 -5.47
N ALA A 106 16.53 15.80 -6.42
CA ALA A 106 17.10 16.13 -7.73
C ALA A 106 16.15 16.96 -8.61
N GLU A 107 14.84 16.72 -8.52
CA GLU A 107 13.82 17.43 -9.31
C GLU A 107 12.60 17.83 -8.43
N PRO A 108 12.73 18.86 -7.58
CA PRO A 108 11.68 19.27 -6.64
C PRO A 108 10.35 19.66 -7.31
N VAL A 109 10.39 20.20 -8.53
CA VAL A 109 9.18 20.58 -9.27
C VAL A 109 8.29 19.36 -9.57
N ARG A 110 8.88 18.17 -9.65
CA ARG A 110 8.17 16.90 -9.86
C ARG A 110 7.95 16.11 -8.58
N ALA A 111 8.11 16.72 -7.40
CA ALA A 111 8.05 16.04 -6.11
C ALA A 111 6.81 15.14 -5.93
N TYR A 112 5.60 15.70 -6.11
CA TYR A 112 4.35 14.92 -5.97
C TYR A 112 4.15 13.87 -7.06
N ALA A 113 4.55 14.16 -8.31
CA ALA A 113 4.47 13.18 -9.39
C ALA A 113 5.38 11.96 -9.11
N THR A 114 6.60 12.24 -8.63
CA THR A 114 7.58 11.22 -8.23
C THR A 114 7.07 10.39 -7.06
N LEU A 115 6.44 11.04 -6.07
CA LEU A 115 5.79 10.34 -4.95
C LEU A 115 4.69 9.39 -5.46
N VAL A 116 3.79 9.86 -6.31
CA VAL A 116 2.71 9.04 -6.89
C VAL A 116 3.26 7.85 -7.67
N ASP A 117 4.34 8.02 -8.43
CA ASP A 117 4.94 6.92 -9.19
C ASP A 117 5.58 5.87 -8.27
N ALA A 118 6.12 6.28 -7.12
CA ALA A 118 6.78 5.38 -6.16
C ALA A 118 5.81 4.69 -5.17
N LEU A 119 4.66 5.31 -4.87
CA LEU A 119 3.73 4.83 -3.84
C LEU A 119 3.25 3.38 -4.03
N PRO A 120 2.90 2.90 -5.24
CA PRO A 120 2.46 1.52 -5.44
C PRO A 120 3.47 0.50 -4.90
N ASP A 121 4.76 0.74 -5.10
CA ASP A 121 5.81 -0.19 -4.66
C ASP A 121 6.12 -0.02 -3.15
N LEU A 122 5.98 1.19 -2.61
CA LEU A 122 6.24 1.50 -1.20
C LEU A 122 5.22 0.86 -0.25
N VAL A 123 3.94 0.81 -0.63
CA VAL A 123 2.87 0.24 0.21
C VAL A 123 2.27 -1.05 -0.36
N GLY A 124 2.81 -1.56 -1.47
CA GLY A 124 2.30 -2.78 -2.11
C GLY A 124 0.88 -2.64 -2.65
N ALA A 125 0.61 -1.50 -3.28
CA ALA A 125 -0.64 -1.20 -3.95
C ALA A 125 -0.55 -1.44 -5.47
N ASP A 126 -1.69 -1.35 -6.15
CA ASP A 126 -1.77 -1.55 -7.59
C ASP A 126 -1.46 -0.27 -8.36
N TRP A 127 -1.90 0.86 -7.83
CA TRP A 127 -1.75 2.16 -8.46
C TRP A 127 -1.88 3.30 -7.45
N ALA A 128 -1.42 4.47 -7.85
CA ALA A 128 -1.65 5.73 -7.17
C ALA A 128 -1.92 6.87 -8.17
N VAL A 129 -2.58 7.91 -7.69
CA VAL A 129 -2.90 9.15 -8.42
C VAL A 129 -2.83 10.36 -7.49
N THR A 130 -2.63 11.54 -8.07
CA THR A 130 -2.91 12.83 -7.42
C THR A 130 -4.06 13.51 -8.14
N VAL A 131 -5.05 13.98 -7.38
CA VAL A 131 -6.20 14.73 -7.88
C VAL A 131 -6.16 16.13 -7.26
N ALA A 132 -6.37 17.17 -8.07
CA ALA A 132 -6.54 18.52 -7.59
C ALA A 132 -7.86 18.64 -6.81
N THR A 133 -7.84 19.48 -5.78
CA THR A 133 -9.02 19.82 -4.97
C THR A 133 -9.53 21.19 -5.38
N GLY A 134 -10.84 21.34 -5.58
CA GLY A 134 -11.46 22.60 -5.94
C GLY A 134 -11.34 23.67 -4.83
N PRO A 135 -11.29 24.96 -5.19
CA PRO A 135 -11.11 26.04 -4.23
C PRO A 135 -12.32 26.22 -3.30
N GLY A 136 -12.05 26.55 -2.04
CA GLY A 136 -12.96 27.30 -1.16
C GLY A 136 -14.19 26.59 -0.59
N GLY A 137 -14.50 25.35 -0.98
CA GLY A 137 -15.55 24.56 -0.34
C GLY A 137 -15.03 23.85 0.92
N ARG A 138 -15.67 24.05 2.07
CA ARG A 138 -15.63 23.07 3.17
C ARG A 138 -17.00 22.40 3.20
N PRO A 139 -17.13 21.15 2.77
CA PRO A 139 -16.07 20.21 2.35
C PRO A 139 -15.53 20.46 0.92
N ALA A 140 -14.26 20.11 0.71
CA ALA A 140 -13.59 20.29 -0.59
C ALA A 140 -14.09 19.24 -1.60
N ARG A 141 -14.12 19.61 -2.88
CA ARG A 141 -14.54 18.72 -3.96
C ARG A 141 -13.36 18.32 -4.85
N TRP A 142 -13.41 17.12 -5.38
CA TRP A 142 -12.49 16.66 -6.43
C TRP A 142 -12.66 17.54 -7.67
N SER A 143 -11.57 17.95 -8.32
CA SER A 143 -11.65 18.78 -9.53
C SER A 143 -11.08 18.08 -10.77
N ARG A 144 -9.79 17.73 -10.76
CA ARG A 144 -9.11 17.17 -11.94
C ARG A 144 -7.99 16.22 -11.55
N LEU A 145 -7.85 15.10 -12.27
CA LEU A 145 -6.67 14.24 -12.21
C LEU A 145 -5.40 15.00 -12.66
N VAL A 146 -4.42 15.11 -11.77
CA VAL A 146 -3.17 15.85 -12.00
C VAL A 146 -2.07 14.93 -12.52
N HIS A 147 -1.86 13.80 -11.84
CA HIS A 147 -0.83 12.82 -12.20
C HIS A 147 -1.31 11.41 -11.84
N ARG A 148 -0.80 10.42 -12.56
CA ARG A 148 -1.14 9.02 -12.39
C ARG A 148 0.10 8.15 -12.55
N SER A 149 0.23 7.18 -11.66
CA SER A 149 1.22 6.10 -11.82
C SER A 149 0.92 5.25 -13.06
N VAL A 150 1.89 4.46 -13.51
CA VAL A 150 1.82 3.65 -14.74
C VAL A 150 0.57 2.76 -14.81
N ARG A 151 0.16 2.17 -13.69
CA ARG A 151 -0.96 1.21 -13.62
C ARG A 151 -2.27 1.84 -13.17
N ALA A 152 -2.31 3.14 -12.93
CA ALA A 152 -3.55 3.80 -12.56
C ALA A 152 -4.55 3.81 -13.74
N PRO A 153 -5.86 3.73 -13.43
CA PRO A 153 -6.92 3.94 -14.42
C PRO A 153 -6.67 5.18 -15.29
N ALA A 154 -7.07 5.11 -16.56
CA ALA A 154 -6.94 6.23 -17.49
C ALA A 154 -7.76 7.44 -17.03
N GLU A 155 -8.93 7.18 -16.44
CA GLU A 155 -9.80 8.14 -15.80
C GLU A 155 -10.02 7.74 -14.35
N PHE A 156 -9.95 8.70 -13.44
CA PHE A 156 -10.23 8.49 -12.03
C PHE A 156 -10.98 9.70 -11.47
N SER A 157 -12.24 9.48 -11.11
CA SER A 157 -13.17 10.51 -10.64
C SER A 157 -13.84 10.02 -9.36
N PRO A 158 -13.25 10.27 -8.18
CA PRO A 158 -13.84 9.83 -6.92
C PRO A 158 -15.21 10.47 -6.74
N ALA A 159 -16.18 9.69 -6.28
CA ALA A 159 -17.49 10.21 -5.91
C ALA A 159 -17.40 11.02 -4.60
N GLY A 160 -18.32 11.97 -4.44
CA GLY A 160 -18.49 12.71 -3.19
C GLY A 160 -17.45 13.80 -2.95
N GLU A 161 -16.96 13.87 -1.71
CA GLU A 161 -16.14 14.96 -1.19
C GLU A 161 -14.74 14.47 -0.85
N VAL A 162 -13.77 15.38 -0.92
CA VAL A 162 -12.40 15.10 -0.48
C VAL A 162 -12.42 14.92 1.03
N PRO A 163 -11.89 13.81 1.58
CA PRO A 163 -11.88 13.61 3.02
C PRO A 163 -11.04 14.71 3.69
N PRO A 164 -11.49 15.26 4.84
CA PRO A 164 -10.79 16.36 5.50
C PRO A 164 -9.45 15.95 6.13
N ARG A 165 -9.23 14.64 6.30
CA ARG A 165 -8.03 14.01 6.84
C ARG A 165 -7.72 12.73 6.10
N ALA A 166 -6.52 12.22 6.30
CA ALA A 166 -6.11 10.93 5.75
C ALA A 166 -7.07 9.81 6.21
N VAL A 167 -7.45 8.93 5.29
CA VAL A 167 -8.45 7.89 5.55
C VAL A 167 -8.22 6.67 4.67
N VAL A 168 -8.56 5.50 5.20
CA VAL A 168 -8.69 4.25 4.43
C VAL A 168 -10.18 3.99 4.19
N SER A 169 -10.53 3.67 2.96
CA SER A 169 -11.89 3.35 2.55
C SER A 169 -11.90 2.23 1.51
N SER A 170 -13.09 1.83 1.08
CA SER A 170 -13.28 0.90 -0.03
C SER A 170 -14.28 1.48 -1.02
N ASP A 171 -14.02 1.26 -2.31
CA ASP A 171 -14.95 1.51 -3.41
C ASP A 171 -15.08 0.22 -4.23
N GLY A 172 -16.19 -0.48 -4.05
CA GLY A 172 -16.40 -1.82 -4.60
C GLY A 172 -15.34 -2.82 -4.11
N ASP A 173 -14.58 -3.38 -5.04
CA ASP A 173 -13.48 -4.31 -4.77
C ASP A 173 -12.14 -3.60 -4.52
N VAL A 174 -12.07 -2.29 -4.73
CA VAL A 174 -10.83 -1.52 -4.57
C VAL A 174 -10.74 -0.94 -3.17
N ARG A 175 -9.64 -1.25 -2.49
CA ARG A 175 -9.23 -0.62 -1.23
C ARG A 175 -8.51 0.67 -1.55
N LEU A 176 -8.89 1.74 -0.88
CA LEU A 176 -8.39 3.08 -1.12
C LEU A 176 -7.74 3.63 0.13
N LEU A 177 -6.61 4.30 -0.07
CA LEU A 177 -5.94 5.13 0.92
C LEU A 177 -5.90 6.53 0.33
N CYS A 178 -6.52 7.49 1.02
CA CYS A 178 -6.63 8.87 0.59
C CYS A 178 -5.89 9.79 1.56
N VAL A 179 -4.99 10.65 1.06
CA VAL A 179 -4.24 11.63 1.86
C VAL A 179 -4.37 13.03 1.24
N PRO A 180 -5.15 13.95 1.86
CA PRO A 180 -5.23 15.33 1.41
C PRO A 180 -3.93 16.09 1.72
N VAL A 181 -3.46 16.89 0.76
CA VAL A 181 -2.31 17.80 0.87
C VAL A 181 -2.82 19.22 0.69
N GLN A 182 -3.29 19.79 1.80
CA GLN A 182 -4.09 21.02 1.79
C GLN A 182 -3.32 22.21 1.21
N ASP A 183 -2.06 22.38 1.58
CA ASP A 183 -1.22 23.50 1.13
C ASP A 183 -0.95 23.46 -0.38
N ALA A 184 -0.96 22.27 -0.98
CA ALA A 184 -0.79 22.08 -2.42
C ALA A 184 -2.12 22.06 -3.19
N GLY A 185 -3.27 22.08 -2.50
CA GLY A 185 -4.57 21.88 -3.13
C GLY A 185 -4.68 20.53 -3.85
N LEU A 186 -4.04 19.49 -3.31
CA LEU A 186 -4.00 18.14 -3.88
C LEU A 186 -4.59 17.11 -2.91
N CYS A 187 -4.98 15.96 -3.43
CA CYS A 187 -5.26 14.76 -2.67
C CYS A 187 -4.61 13.57 -3.37
N LEU A 188 -3.76 12.84 -2.64
CA LEU A 188 -3.21 11.57 -3.11
C LEU A 188 -4.21 10.46 -2.85
N VAL A 189 -4.40 9.60 -3.83
CA VAL A 189 -5.22 8.39 -3.69
C VAL A 189 -4.41 7.20 -4.17
N VAL A 190 -4.31 6.19 -3.31
CA VAL A 190 -3.63 4.93 -3.57
C VAL A 190 -4.67 3.83 -3.58
N GLY A 191 -4.65 3.00 -4.63
CA GLY A 191 -5.64 1.96 -4.85
C GLY A 191 -5.03 0.58 -4.94
N ARG A 192 -5.73 -0.37 -4.33
CA ARG A 192 -5.34 -1.77 -4.23
C ARG A 192 -6.56 -2.64 -4.44
N ARG A 193 -6.51 -3.55 -5.41
CA ARG A 193 -7.60 -4.49 -5.72
C ARG A 193 -7.42 -5.85 -5.05
N GLN A 194 -6.17 -6.28 -4.85
CA GLN A 194 -5.90 -7.61 -4.27
C GLN A 194 -5.33 -7.56 -2.86
N GLY A 195 -5.96 -8.34 -1.96
CA GLY A 195 -5.54 -8.62 -0.60
C GLY A 195 -6.16 -7.69 0.45
N ALA A 196 -5.56 -7.61 1.64
CA ALA A 196 -6.13 -6.95 2.82
C ALA A 196 -6.32 -5.42 2.66
N GLU A 197 -7.18 -4.85 3.51
CA GLU A 197 -7.29 -3.39 3.71
C GLU A 197 -5.94 -2.75 3.99
N PHE A 198 -5.78 -1.47 3.68
CA PHE A 198 -4.60 -0.73 4.13
C PHE A 198 -4.57 -0.65 5.66
N HIS A 199 -3.45 -1.09 6.25
CA HIS A 199 -3.24 -1.01 7.69
C HIS A 199 -2.93 0.45 8.11
N PRO A 200 -3.26 0.88 9.34
CA PRO A 200 -2.86 2.20 9.85
C PRO A 200 -1.37 2.52 9.67
N ALA A 201 -0.49 1.54 9.86
CA ALA A 201 0.95 1.71 9.61
C ALA A 201 1.29 2.05 8.14
N GLU A 202 0.52 1.54 7.18
CA GLU A 202 0.68 1.90 5.76
C GLU A 202 0.19 3.33 5.52
N LEU A 203 -0.93 3.72 6.12
CA LEU A 203 -1.43 5.11 6.10
C LEU A 203 -0.41 6.09 6.70
N ASP A 204 0.13 5.77 7.87
CA ASP A 204 1.14 6.58 8.55
C ASP A 204 2.42 6.71 7.72
N CYS A 205 2.83 5.64 7.04
CA CYS A 205 3.96 5.68 6.11
C CYS A 205 3.72 6.68 4.97
N VAL A 206 2.55 6.61 4.31
CA VAL A 206 2.20 7.55 3.23
C VAL A 206 2.12 8.98 3.76
N MET A 207 1.49 9.21 4.91
CA MET A 207 1.41 10.54 5.52
C MET A 207 2.79 11.16 5.77
N ARG A 208 3.71 10.40 6.37
CA ARG A 208 5.10 10.86 6.61
C ARG A 208 5.84 11.16 5.31
N LEU A 209 5.65 10.33 4.28
CA LEU A 209 6.24 10.57 2.96
C LEU A 209 5.69 11.85 2.33
N VAL A 210 4.38 12.06 2.42
CA VAL A 210 3.73 13.29 1.95
C VAL A 210 4.29 14.51 2.66
N GLU A 211 4.46 14.47 3.99
CA GLU A 211 5.05 15.56 4.77
C GLU A 211 6.48 15.88 4.30
N VAL A 212 7.32 14.85 4.14
CA VAL A 212 8.71 15.03 3.66
C VAL A 212 8.74 15.58 2.24
N VAL A 213 7.92 15.06 1.34
CA VAL A 213 7.83 15.52 -0.04
C VAL A 213 7.31 16.96 -0.12
N ALA A 214 6.33 17.32 0.72
CA ALA A 214 5.81 18.69 0.79
C ALA A 214 6.85 19.69 1.27
N MET A 215 7.75 19.30 2.20
CA MET A 215 8.87 20.15 2.63
C MET A 215 9.90 20.40 1.52
N LEU A 216 10.04 19.45 0.58
CA LEU A 216 11.01 19.54 -0.52
C LEU A 216 10.42 20.15 -1.79
N ALA A 217 9.10 20.03 -1.97
CA ALA A 217 8.40 20.63 -3.10
C ALA A 217 8.58 22.15 -3.10
N PRO A 218 8.64 22.80 -4.27
CA PRO A 218 8.64 24.25 -4.34
C PRO A 218 7.39 24.79 -3.64
N ALA A 219 7.55 25.85 -2.84
CA ALA A 219 6.41 26.58 -2.29
C ALA A 219 5.50 26.95 -3.46
N GLY A 220 4.22 26.55 -3.38
CA GLY A 220 3.26 26.89 -4.42
C GLY A 220 3.25 28.40 -4.59
N GLU A 221 3.69 28.90 -5.75
CA GLU A 221 3.39 30.26 -6.15
C GLU A 221 1.87 30.35 -6.22
N ALA A 222 1.28 30.92 -5.17
CA ALA A 222 -0.10 31.36 -5.20
C ALA A 222 -0.23 32.20 -6.46
N THR A 223 -0.94 31.66 -7.44
CA THR A 223 -1.15 32.33 -8.72
C THR A 223 -2.07 33.50 -8.44
N THR A 224 -1.52 34.62 -8.00
CA THR A 224 -2.15 35.93 -8.07
C THR A 224 -2.14 36.32 -9.54
N VAL A 225 -3.16 35.89 -10.27
CA VAL A 225 -3.54 36.53 -11.52
C VAL A 225 -4.47 37.68 -11.12
N GLY A 226 -3.98 38.90 -11.30
CA GLY A 226 -4.77 40.13 -11.25
C GLY A 226 -5.61 40.36 -12.50
#